data_AF-A0A182MDX6-F1
#
_entry.id   AF-A0A182MDX6-F1
#
_cell.length_a   1.000
_cell.length_b   1.000
_cell.length_c   1.000
_cell.angle_alpha   90.00
_cell.angle_beta   90.00
_cell.angle_gamma   90.00
#
_symmetry.space_group_name_H-M   'P 1'
#
loop_
_entity.id
_entity.type
_entity.pdbx_description
1 polymer ?
#
loop_
_entity_poly.entity_id
_entity_poly.type
_entity_poly.pdbx_seq_one_letter_code
_entity_poly.pdbx_strand_id
1 'polypeptide(L)'
;MKFLVLSVVLCTLVVASTAQTTKSPAVVRMQSALGSMLAVVREMSMANKALVANTDDQEAVNNAFTALENLYNLFPIFGSTNSSALPLATRTKLNSVFSSLQNAVAGWETALDQRTADNLVNTFRAVEDAFLTFAGVVFAL
;
A
#
# COMPACT_ATOMS: atom_id res chain seq x y z
N MET A 1 11.03 -6.51 -49.02
CA MET A 1 10.43 -5.21 -48.68
C MET A 1 9.22 -5.37 -47.74
N LYS A 2 9.42 -5.90 -46.52
CA LYS A 2 8.36 -6.10 -45.51
C LYS A 2 8.68 -5.48 -44.14
N PHE A 3 9.90 -4.96 -43.97
CA PHE A 3 10.35 -4.36 -42.70
C PHE A 3 10.07 -2.85 -42.59
N LEU A 4 9.82 -2.17 -43.71
CA LEU A 4 9.56 -0.73 -43.69
C LEU A 4 8.16 -0.35 -43.19
N VAL A 5 7.17 -1.24 -43.35
CA VAL A 5 5.80 -0.97 -42.90
C VAL A 5 5.67 -1.08 -41.37
N LEU A 6 6.48 -1.91 -40.72
CA LEU A 6 6.44 -2.09 -39.26
C LEU A 6 7.02 -0.90 -38.50
N SER A 7 8.07 -0.25 -39.04
CA SER A 7 8.68 0.93 -38.41
C SER A 7 7.79 2.17 -38.41
N VAL A 8 6.92 2.33 -39.43
CA VAL A 8 6.03 3.50 -39.50
C VAL A 8 4.91 3.38 -38.46
N VAL A 9 4.38 2.18 -38.22
CA VAL A 9 3.34 1.93 -37.20
C VAL A 9 3.87 2.14 -35.78
N LEU A 10 5.14 1.77 -35.53
CA LEU A 10 5.81 1.98 -34.24
C LEU A 10 6.06 3.48 -33.97
N CYS A 11 6.49 4.26 -34.96
CA CYS A 11 6.71 5.69 -34.79
C CYS A 11 5.40 6.46 -34.54
N THR A 12 4.28 6.06 -35.15
CA THR A 12 2.97 6.67 -34.87
C THR A 12 2.41 6.31 -33.50
N LEU A 13 2.72 5.12 -32.95
CA LEU A 13 2.33 4.76 -31.58
C LEU A 13 3.13 5.55 -30.53
N VAL A 14 4.41 5.84 -30.80
CA VAL A 14 5.27 6.63 -29.91
C VAL A 14 4.87 8.12 -29.90
N VAL A 15 4.39 8.66 -31.02
CA VAL A 15 3.91 10.06 -31.08
C VAL A 15 2.48 10.21 -30.52
N ALA A 16 1.65 9.16 -30.51
CA ALA A 16 0.38 9.20 -29.78
C ALA A 16 0.55 9.10 -28.25
N SER A 17 1.72 8.66 -27.77
CA SER A 17 2.04 8.54 -26.34
C SER A 17 2.77 9.76 -25.76
N THR A 18 3.01 10.82 -26.56
CA THR A 18 3.40 12.14 -26.03
C THR A 18 2.20 13.00 -25.61
N ALA A 19 1.00 12.43 -25.55
CA ALA A 19 0.02 12.83 -24.53
C ALA A 19 0.56 12.40 -23.15
N GLN A 20 1.70 12.96 -22.79
CA GLN A 20 2.35 12.87 -21.52
C GLN A 20 1.45 13.65 -20.56
N THR A 21 0.37 13.01 -20.11
CA THR A 21 -0.36 13.44 -18.93
C THR A 21 0.68 13.44 -17.83
N THR A 22 1.22 14.61 -17.52
CA THR A 22 2.04 14.82 -16.34
C THR A 22 1.25 14.25 -15.18
N LYS A 23 1.73 13.12 -14.62
CA LYS A 23 1.05 12.48 -13.49
C LYS A 23 0.83 13.55 -12.43
N SER A 24 -0.41 13.66 -11.96
CA SER A 24 -0.76 14.64 -10.94
C SER A 24 0.23 14.54 -9.77
N PRO A 25 0.73 15.67 -9.22
CA PRO A 25 1.60 15.65 -8.05
C PRO A 25 1.01 14.83 -6.88
N ALA A 26 -0.32 14.77 -6.77
CA ALA A 26 -1.01 13.93 -5.80
C ALA A 26 -0.79 12.43 -6.05
N VAL A 27 -0.86 11.97 -7.30
CA VAL A 27 -0.61 10.57 -7.68
C VAL A 27 0.84 10.18 -7.37
N VAL A 28 1.80 11.06 -7.72
CA VAL A 28 3.23 10.82 -7.42
C VAL A 28 3.47 10.69 -5.91
N ARG A 29 2.85 11.57 -5.11
CA ARG A 29 2.93 11.48 -3.64
C ARG A 29 2.35 10.17 -3.10
N MET A 30 1.19 9.73 -3.61
CA MET A 30 0.61 8.45 -3.21
C MET A 30 1.50 7.26 -3.57
N GLN A 31 2.09 7.25 -4.78
CA GLN A 31 2.99 6.19 -5.23
C GLN A 31 4.30 6.18 -4.42
N SER A 32 4.85 7.35 -4.08
CA SER A 32 6.00 7.46 -3.19
C SER A 32 5.68 6.96 -1.78
N ALA A 33 4.52 7.36 -1.24
CA ALA A 33 4.06 6.93 0.08
C ALA A 33 3.83 5.41 0.13
N LEU A 34 3.32 4.82 -0.95
CA LEU A 34 3.19 3.36 -1.07
C LEU A 34 4.55 2.65 -0.92
N GLY A 35 5.62 3.21 -1.50
CA GLY A 35 6.98 2.69 -1.32
C GLY A 35 7.42 2.71 0.15
N SER A 36 7.14 3.80 0.87
CA SER A 36 7.38 3.89 2.31
C SER A 36 6.53 2.90 3.10
N MET A 37 5.24 2.74 2.76
CA MET A 37 4.36 1.75 3.41
C MET A 37 4.87 0.32 3.22
N LEU A 38 5.42 -0.03 2.06
CA LEU A 38 6.00 -1.36 1.84
C LEU A 38 7.14 -1.67 2.82
N ALA A 39 8.01 -0.68 3.07
CA ALA A 39 9.07 -0.83 4.05
C ALA A 39 8.51 -1.05 5.47
N VAL A 40 7.51 -0.26 5.86
CA VAL A 40 6.85 -0.38 7.17
C VAL A 40 6.11 -1.71 7.33
N VAL A 41 5.37 -2.17 6.32
CA VAL A 41 4.67 -3.48 6.35
C VAL A 41 5.67 -4.63 6.48
N ARG A 42 6.85 -4.50 5.85
CA ARG A 42 7.95 -5.46 6.05
C ARG A 42 8.44 -5.46 7.50
N GLU A 43 8.63 -4.29 8.12
CA GLU A 43 9.00 -4.16 9.54
C GLU A 43 7.96 -4.79 10.45
N MET A 44 6.67 -4.51 10.21
CA MET A 44 5.56 -5.14 10.93
C MET A 44 5.59 -6.67 10.78
N SER A 45 5.89 -7.19 9.58
CA SER A 45 5.98 -8.63 9.33
C SER A 45 7.12 -9.29 10.12
N MET A 46 8.26 -8.62 10.23
CA MET A 46 9.39 -9.11 11.03
C MET A 46 9.04 -9.13 12.52
N ALA A 47 8.45 -8.04 13.03
CA ALA A 47 7.99 -7.97 14.42
C ALA A 47 6.92 -9.02 14.73
N ASN A 48 5.94 -9.20 13.83
CA ASN A 48 4.90 -10.21 13.97
C ASN A 48 5.49 -11.63 14.05
N LYS A 49 6.47 -11.95 13.19
CA LYS A 49 7.13 -13.27 13.21
C LYS A 49 7.87 -13.52 14.53
N ALA A 50 8.55 -12.49 15.07
CA ALA A 50 9.21 -12.60 16.37
C ALA A 50 8.18 -12.85 17.49
N LEU A 51 7.07 -12.12 17.49
CA LEU A 51 5.98 -12.29 18.48
C LEU A 51 5.27 -13.64 18.37
N VAL A 52 5.12 -14.18 17.16
CA VAL A 52 4.56 -15.53 16.95
C VAL A 52 5.51 -16.60 17.50
N ALA A 53 6.83 -16.39 17.42
CA ALA A 53 7.81 -17.30 18.01
C ALA A 53 7.93 -17.15 19.53
N ASN A 54 7.81 -15.93 20.04
CA ASN A 54 7.85 -15.59 21.46
C ASN A 54 6.93 -14.39 21.75
N THR A 55 5.76 -14.65 22.33
CA THR A 55 4.73 -13.62 22.59
C THR A 55 5.14 -12.60 23.64
N ASP A 56 6.17 -12.91 24.44
CA ASP A 56 6.71 -12.05 25.50
C ASP A 56 7.96 -11.27 25.05
N ASP A 57 8.32 -11.33 23.77
CA ASP A 57 9.44 -10.56 23.22
C ASP A 57 9.14 -9.05 23.22
N GLN A 58 9.62 -8.37 24.26
CA GLN A 58 9.39 -6.94 24.46
C GLN A 58 10.04 -6.07 23.36
N GLU A 59 11.16 -6.51 22.77
CA GLU A 59 11.77 -5.80 21.65
C GLU A 59 10.85 -5.88 20.42
N ALA A 60 10.32 -7.06 20.14
CA ALA A 60 9.37 -7.26 19.05
C ALA A 60 8.07 -6.47 19.26
N VAL A 61 7.56 -6.38 20.50
CA VAL A 61 6.39 -5.53 20.83
C VAL A 61 6.68 -4.06 20.52
N ASN A 62 7.83 -3.54 20.98
CA ASN A 62 8.20 -2.14 20.75
C ASN A 62 8.38 -1.85 19.26
N ASN A 63 8.99 -2.77 18.51
CA ASN A 63 9.17 -2.67 17.07
C ASN A 63 7.82 -2.68 16.34
N ALA A 64 6.86 -3.52 16.78
CA ALA A 64 5.52 -3.57 16.21
C ALA A 64 4.78 -2.23 16.38
N PHE A 65 4.79 -1.65 17.58
CA PHE A 65 4.15 -0.35 17.83
C PHE A 65 4.83 0.81 17.11
N THR A 66 6.16 0.80 17.01
CA THR A 66 6.90 1.81 16.22
C THR A 66 6.52 1.73 14.74
N ALA A 67 6.42 0.51 14.20
CA ALA A 67 6.02 0.31 12.81
C ALA A 67 4.55 0.72 12.59
N LEU A 68 3.64 0.45 13.54
CA LEU A 68 2.26 0.95 13.49
C LEU A 68 2.20 2.47 13.45
N GLU A 69 2.95 3.16 14.30
CA GLU A 69 3.02 4.62 14.30
C GLU A 69 3.52 5.16 12.95
N ASN A 70 4.60 4.58 12.41
CA ASN A 70 5.12 4.92 11.10
C ASN A 70 4.09 4.71 9.99
N LEU A 71 3.29 3.64 10.07
CA LEU A 71 2.21 3.37 9.11
C LEU A 71 1.10 4.42 9.21
N TYR A 72 0.66 4.75 10.43
CA TYR A 72 -0.38 5.74 10.69
C TYR A 72 0.03 7.14 10.20
N ASN A 73 1.32 7.49 10.30
CA ASN A 73 1.85 8.74 9.77
C ASN A 73 1.75 8.85 8.23
N LEU A 74 1.65 7.73 7.51
CA LEU A 74 1.49 7.71 6.05
C LEU A 74 0.02 7.80 5.60
N PHE A 75 -0.93 7.41 6.45
CA PHE A 75 -2.36 7.36 6.12
C PHE A 75 -2.95 8.68 5.60
N PRO A 76 -2.63 9.86 6.16
CA PRO A 76 -3.17 11.14 5.67
C PRO A 76 -2.87 11.41 4.19
N ILE A 77 -1.81 10.82 3.62
CA ILE A 77 -1.45 11.00 2.21
C ILE A 77 -2.54 10.47 1.28
N PHE A 78 -3.29 9.46 1.70
CA PHE A 78 -4.38 8.86 0.91
C PHE A 78 -5.75 9.48 1.20
N GLY A 79 -5.79 10.51 2.06
CA GLY A 79 -7.00 11.26 2.37
C GLY A 79 -7.50 12.14 1.20
N SER A 80 -8.62 12.83 1.46
CA SER A 80 -9.34 13.64 0.47
C SER A 80 -8.47 14.72 -0.20
N THR A 81 -7.50 15.28 0.52
CA THR A 81 -6.57 16.31 0.02
C THR A 81 -5.87 15.86 -1.27
N ASN A 82 -5.43 14.61 -1.35
CA ASN A 82 -4.73 14.08 -2.53
C ASN A 82 -5.66 13.27 -3.44
N SER A 83 -6.72 12.63 -2.91
CA SER A 83 -7.61 11.77 -3.71
C SER A 83 -8.73 12.54 -4.45
N SER A 84 -8.98 13.80 -4.09
CA SER A 84 -10.05 14.62 -4.69
C SER A 84 -9.88 14.86 -6.19
N ALA A 85 -8.63 14.91 -6.68
CA ALA A 85 -8.28 15.09 -8.09
C ALA A 85 -8.46 13.82 -8.95
N LEU A 86 -8.73 12.67 -8.33
CA LEU A 86 -8.93 11.42 -9.05
C LEU A 86 -10.36 11.33 -9.62
N PRO A 87 -10.56 10.63 -10.76
CA PRO A 87 -11.89 10.30 -11.25
C PRO A 87 -12.74 9.63 -10.16
N LEU A 88 -14.05 9.90 -10.14
CA LEU A 88 -14.95 9.42 -9.07
C LEU A 88 -14.84 7.91 -8.85
N ALA A 89 -14.84 7.11 -9.92
CA ALA A 89 -14.72 5.65 -9.83
C ALA A 89 -13.39 5.22 -9.17
N THR A 90 -12.28 5.84 -9.56
CA THR A 90 -10.95 5.58 -8.99
C THR A 90 -10.89 5.98 -7.52
N ARG A 91 -11.44 7.16 -7.17
CA ARG A 91 -11.50 7.64 -5.79
C ARG A 91 -12.35 6.72 -4.90
N THR A 92 -13.51 6.29 -5.38
CA THR A 92 -14.36 5.34 -4.65
C THR A 92 -13.65 4.02 -4.40
N LYS A 93 -12.97 3.49 -5.44
CA LYS A 93 -12.18 2.26 -5.30
C LYS A 93 -11.05 2.43 -4.30
N LEU A 94 -10.25 3.51 -4.42
CA LEU A 94 -9.15 3.84 -3.52
C LEU A 94 -9.63 3.92 -2.06
N ASN A 95 -10.70 4.67 -1.81
CA ASN A 95 -11.25 4.83 -0.46
C ASN A 95 -11.70 3.49 0.13
N SER A 96 -12.38 2.65 -0.68
CA SER A 96 -12.81 1.32 -0.24
C SER A 96 -11.64 0.43 0.17
N VAL A 97 -10.63 0.30 -0.68
CA VAL A 97 -9.46 -0.54 -0.38
C VAL A 97 -8.60 0.04 0.75
N PHE A 98 -8.55 1.37 0.89
CA PHE A 98 -7.85 2.02 1.97
C PHE A 98 -8.54 1.80 3.31
N SER A 99 -9.88 1.91 3.37
CA SER A 99 -10.64 1.58 4.58
C SER A 99 -10.47 0.11 4.97
N SER A 100 -10.42 -0.82 4.01
CA SER A 100 -10.11 -2.23 4.29
C SER A 100 -8.73 -2.41 4.92
N LEU A 101 -7.71 -1.69 4.43
CA LEU A 101 -6.38 -1.70 5.04
C LEU A 101 -6.39 -1.14 6.47
N GLN A 102 -7.05 -0.01 6.70
CA GLN A 102 -7.17 0.57 8.04
C GLN A 102 -7.82 -0.39 9.03
N ASN A 103 -8.90 -1.08 8.60
CA ASN A 103 -9.59 -2.07 9.43
C ASN A 103 -8.70 -3.29 9.74
N ALA A 104 -7.94 -3.77 8.75
CA ALA A 104 -7.01 -4.88 8.95
C ALA A 104 -5.89 -4.51 9.95
N VAL A 105 -5.34 -3.30 9.84
CA VAL A 105 -4.30 -2.78 10.73
C VAL A 105 -4.82 -2.65 12.16
N ALA A 106 -6.02 -2.10 12.36
CA ALA A 106 -6.65 -2.02 13.67
C ALA A 106 -6.94 -3.41 14.27
N GLY A 107 -7.30 -4.39 13.43
CA GLY A 107 -7.46 -5.77 13.84
C GLY A 107 -6.16 -6.41 14.33
N TRP A 108 -5.04 -6.15 13.64
CA TRP A 108 -3.72 -6.61 14.07
C TRP A 108 -3.23 -5.89 15.34
N GLU A 109 -3.48 -4.59 15.46
CA GLU A 109 -3.19 -3.82 16.69
C GLU A 109 -3.92 -4.41 17.90
N THR A 110 -5.19 -4.76 17.75
CA THR A 110 -5.95 -5.46 18.81
C THR A 110 -5.35 -6.83 19.14
N ALA A 111 -4.80 -7.54 18.15
CA ALA A 111 -4.14 -8.82 18.37
C ALA A 111 -2.79 -8.68 19.10
N LEU A 112 -2.06 -7.57 18.89
CA LEU A 112 -0.85 -7.25 19.64
C LEU A 112 -1.12 -7.07 21.14
N ASP A 113 -2.30 -6.57 21.52
CA ASP A 113 -2.69 -6.46 22.93
C ASP A 113 -3.01 -7.83 23.55
N GLN A 114 -3.62 -8.73 22.78
CA GLN A 114 -4.00 -10.07 23.25
C GLN A 114 -2.83 -11.06 23.26
N ARG A 115 -1.80 -10.80 22.44
CA ARG A 115 -0.54 -11.57 22.36
C ARG A 115 -0.70 -13.08 22.21
N THR A 116 -1.71 -13.54 21.46
CA THR A 116 -1.82 -14.96 21.11
C THR A 116 -1.27 -15.20 19.71
N ALA A 117 -0.42 -16.23 19.55
CA ALA A 117 0.23 -16.53 18.28
C ALA A 117 -0.76 -16.72 17.13
N ASP A 118 -1.87 -17.43 17.37
CA ASP A 118 -2.90 -17.67 16.35
C ASP A 118 -3.59 -16.36 15.90
N ASN A 119 -3.91 -15.46 16.85
CA ASN A 119 -4.51 -14.18 16.49
C ASN A 119 -3.53 -13.31 15.71
N LEU A 120 -2.26 -13.27 16.13
CA LEU A 120 -1.21 -12.53 15.43
C LEU A 120 -1.03 -13.02 13.99
N VAL A 121 -0.99 -14.33 13.76
CA VAL A 121 -0.89 -14.90 12.40
C VAL A 121 -2.10 -14.53 11.54
N ASN A 122 -3.31 -14.75 12.07
CA ASN A 122 -4.53 -14.56 11.28
C ASN A 122 -4.80 -13.09 10.96
N THR A 123 -4.61 -12.20 11.93
CA THR A 123 -4.83 -10.76 11.74
C THR A 123 -3.74 -10.12 10.90
N PHE A 124 -2.47 -10.55 11.03
CA PHE A 124 -1.41 -10.02 10.17
C PHE A 124 -1.56 -10.46 8.72
N ARG A 125 -2.04 -11.67 8.44
CA ARG A 125 -2.38 -12.09 7.07
C ARG A 125 -3.43 -11.17 6.44
N ALA A 126 -4.42 -10.74 7.22
CA ALA A 126 -5.41 -9.77 6.73
C ALA A 126 -4.77 -8.41 6.38
N VAL A 127 -3.75 -7.98 7.12
CA VAL A 127 -2.96 -6.78 6.79
C VAL A 127 -2.22 -6.96 5.46
N GLU A 128 -1.56 -8.09 5.25
CA GLU A 128 -0.84 -8.41 4.00
C GLU A 128 -1.78 -8.39 2.79
N ASP A 129 -2.92 -9.08 2.88
CA ASP A 129 -3.90 -9.16 1.79
C ASP A 129 -4.53 -7.79 1.47
N ALA A 130 -4.90 -7.02 2.50
CA ALA A 130 -5.44 -5.67 2.33
C ALA A 130 -4.39 -4.72 1.75
N PHE A 131 -3.14 -4.82 2.19
CA PHE A 131 -2.04 -4.01 1.68
C PHE A 131 -1.78 -4.30 0.19
N LEU A 132 -1.73 -5.57 -0.23
CA LEU A 132 -1.53 -5.93 -1.63
C LEU A 132 -2.66 -5.40 -2.52
N THR A 133 -3.91 -5.51 -2.05
CA THR A 133 -5.08 -4.97 -2.76
C THR A 133 -5.00 -3.45 -2.90
N PHE A 134 -4.66 -2.76 -1.82
CA PHE A 134 -4.46 -1.32 -1.79
C PHE A 134 -3.31 -0.88 -2.71
N ALA A 135 -2.16 -1.56 -2.62
CA ALA A 135 -0.97 -1.31 -3.43
C ALA A 135 -1.27 -1.43 -4.92
N GLY A 136 -2.03 -2.45 -5.33
CA GLY A 136 -2.45 -2.63 -6.71
C GLY A 136 -3.29 -1.47 -7.25
N VAL A 137 -4.16 -0.88 -6.41
CA VAL A 137 -4.94 0.30 -6.80
C VAL A 137 -4.06 1.55 -6.92
N VAL A 138 -3.18 1.80 -5.95
CA VAL A 138 -2.30 2.98 -5.94
C VAL A 138 -1.26 2.92 -7.06
N PHE A 139 -0.74 1.74 -7.37
CA PHE A 139 0.20 1.53 -8.47
C PHE A 139 -0.46 1.81 -9.84
N ALA A 140 -1.75 1.49 -9.99
CA ALA A 140 -2.51 1.72 -11.21
C ALA A 140 -2.98 3.17 -11.42
N LEU A 141 -2.66 4.10 -10.50
CA LEU A 141 -2.95 5.54 -10.62
C LEU A 141 -2.04 6.27 -11.64
#